data_AF-A0A2V9ZXI9-F1
#
_entry.id   AF-A0A2V9ZXI9-F1
#
_cell.length_a   1.000
_cell.length_b   1.000
_cell.length_c   1.000
_cell.angle_alpha   90.00
_cell.angle_beta   90.00
_cell.angle_gamma   90.00
#
_symmetry.space_group_name_H-M   'P 1'
#
loop_
_entity.id
_entity.type
_entity.pdbx_description
1 polymer ?
#
loop_
_entity_poly.entity_id
_entity_poly.type
_entity_poly.pdbx_seq_one_letter_code
_entity_poly.pdbx_strand_id
1 'polypeptide(L)'
;MLERKQYKKKDELGPASAGQSGDLQQLSDVADADSESVEELVEEGNAFEAEGVGGVEDAKPPDVSEVKTREVPEDDVPAEYLNNDKDVA
;
A
#
# COMPACT_ATOMS: atom_id res chain seq x y z
N MET A 1 1.79 -48.06 -14.48
CA MET A 1 1.35 -46.65 -14.58
C MET A 1 1.28 -46.12 -13.16
N LEU A 2 2.25 -45.32 -12.72
CA LEU A 2 2.24 -43.84 -12.73
C LEU A 2 1.02 -43.29 -11.95
N GLU A 3 1.09 -42.34 -11.02
CA GLU A 3 2.18 -41.52 -10.50
C GLU A 3 1.66 -40.75 -9.26
N ARG A 4 2.58 -40.15 -8.49
CA ARG A 4 2.36 -39.40 -7.24
C ARG A 4 1.69 -38.03 -7.44
N LYS A 5 1.23 -37.48 -6.30
CA LYS A 5 1.01 -36.04 -5.95
C LYS A 5 -0.31 -35.44 -6.45
N GLN A 6 -1.00 -34.56 -5.72
CA GLN A 6 -0.49 -33.38 -5.02
C GLN A 6 -1.33 -33.03 -3.79
N TYR A 7 -0.64 -32.73 -2.68
CA TYR A 7 -1.16 -31.99 -1.54
C TYR A 7 -1.52 -30.57 -2.00
N LYS A 8 -2.72 -30.08 -1.70
CA LYS A 8 -2.96 -28.63 -1.69
C LYS A 8 -2.92 -28.13 -0.25
N LYS A 9 -1.76 -27.54 0.05
CA LYS A 9 -1.47 -26.57 1.11
C LYS A 9 -2.70 -25.74 1.47
N LYS A 10 -3.12 -25.81 2.73
CA LYS A 10 -3.55 -24.61 3.43
C LYS A 10 -2.28 -23.92 3.88
N ASP A 11 -1.80 -22.96 3.10
CA ASP A 11 -0.87 -21.95 3.64
C ASP A 11 -1.70 -20.98 4.49
N GLU A 12 -2.32 -21.50 5.55
CA GLU A 12 -2.78 -20.69 6.66
C GLU A 12 -1.55 -20.50 7.54
N LEU A 13 -0.74 -19.50 7.16
CA LEU A 13 0.31 -18.97 7.99
C LEU A 13 -0.34 -18.50 9.31
N GLY A 14 -0.29 -19.36 10.33
CA GLY A 14 -0.81 -19.05 11.65
C GLY A 14 -0.03 -17.91 12.30
N PRO A 15 -0.49 -17.36 13.45
CA PRO A 15 0.11 -16.20 14.11
C PRO A 15 1.60 -16.38 14.52
N ALA A 16 2.17 -17.58 14.37
CA ALA A 16 3.59 -17.87 14.56
C ALA A 16 4.43 -17.72 13.26
N SER A 17 3.85 -17.24 12.16
CA SER A 17 4.50 -17.14 10.86
C SER A 17 5.36 -15.90 10.73
N ALA A 18 6.33 -15.71 11.63
CA ALA A 18 7.39 -14.70 11.55
C ALA A 18 6.99 -13.27 11.12
N GLY A 19 5.71 -12.90 11.21
CA GLY A 19 5.15 -11.64 10.75
C GLY A 19 4.67 -10.87 11.96
N GLN A 20 5.20 -9.66 12.11
CA GLN A 20 4.96 -8.76 13.23
C GLN A 20 5.48 -9.25 14.59
N SER A 21 6.70 -9.81 14.63
CA SER A 21 7.44 -9.95 15.88
C SER A 21 7.91 -8.57 16.38
N GLY A 22 6.97 -7.73 16.84
CA GLY A 22 7.23 -6.35 17.23
C GLY A 22 6.04 -5.72 17.95
N ASP A 23 4.80 -6.12 17.62
CA ASP A 23 3.58 -5.51 18.18
C ASP A 23 3.51 -5.51 19.71
N LEU A 24 4.03 -6.57 20.36
CA LEU A 24 4.07 -6.67 21.83
C LEU A 24 5.14 -5.79 22.48
N GLN A 25 6.12 -5.35 21.72
CA GLN A 25 7.25 -4.56 22.24
C GLN A 25 6.91 -3.07 22.32
N GLN A 26 5.69 -2.66 21.92
CA GLN A 26 5.23 -1.27 21.91
C GLN A 26 6.24 -0.33 21.23
N LEU A 27 6.93 -0.83 20.20
CA LEU A 27 7.81 0.00 19.40
C LEU A 27 6.95 1.10 18.77
N SER A 28 7.48 2.32 18.76
CA SER A 28 6.80 3.46 18.15
C SER A 28 6.59 3.19 16.66
N ASP A 29 5.37 3.36 16.18
CA ASP A 29 5.07 3.38 14.74
C ASP A 29 5.68 4.61 14.04
N VAL A 30 6.09 5.61 14.83
CA VAL A 30 6.85 6.76 14.34
C VAL A 30 8.30 6.33 14.21
N ALA A 31 8.78 6.32 12.97
CA ALA A 31 10.19 6.11 12.68
C ALA A 31 11.02 7.21 13.37
N ASP A 32 11.97 6.81 14.21
CA ASP A 32 12.96 7.68 14.88
C ASP A 32 14.05 8.20 13.93
N ALA A 33 13.93 7.96 12.62
CA ALA A 33 14.87 8.48 11.64
C ALA A 33 14.75 10.01 11.61
N ASP A 34 15.88 10.71 11.77
CA ASP A 34 15.94 12.14 11.47
C ASP A 34 15.41 12.36 10.04
N SER A 35 14.63 13.41 9.85
CA SER A 35 14.05 13.69 8.53
C SER A 35 15.16 14.03 7.54
N GLU A 36 15.44 13.11 6.62
CA GLU A 36 16.41 13.31 5.54
C GLU A 36 15.84 14.20 4.44
N SER A 37 16.72 14.95 3.77
CA SER A 37 16.36 15.75 2.61
C SER A 37 16.37 14.93 1.30
N VAL A 38 15.66 15.37 0.25
CA VAL A 38 15.71 14.73 -1.07
C VAL A 38 17.14 14.61 -1.60
N GLU A 39 17.97 15.64 -1.40
CA GLU A 39 19.36 15.64 -1.86
C GLU A 39 20.18 14.57 -1.13
N GLU A 40 20.01 14.45 0.18
CA GLU A 40 20.65 13.43 1.01
C GLU A 40 20.26 12.01 0.60
N LEU A 41 18.96 11.75 0.38
CA LEU A 41 18.48 10.45 -0.08
C LEU A 41 19.04 10.05 -1.44
N VAL A 42 19.19 11.01 -2.35
CA VAL A 42 19.82 10.77 -3.67
C VAL A 42 21.31 10.47 -3.52
N GLU A 43 22.02 11.19 -2.65
CA GLU A 43 23.44 10.98 -2.38
C GLU A 43 23.72 9.61 -1.74
N GLU A 44 22.81 9.12 -0.89
CA GLU A 44 22.92 7.80 -0.26
C GLU A 44 22.45 6.64 -1.17
N GLY A 45 21.83 6.97 -2.31
CA GLY A 45 21.37 6.00 -3.31
C GLY A 45 19.93 5.51 -3.13
N ASN A 46 19.16 6.14 -2.24
CA ASN A 46 17.75 5.87 -1.94
C ASN A 46 16.83 6.62 -2.92
N ALA A 47 17.02 6.40 -4.22
CA ALA A 47 16.33 7.16 -5.27
C ALA A 47 14.80 6.95 -5.31
N PHE A 48 14.31 5.77 -4.88
CA PHE A 48 12.89 5.47 -4.84
C PHE A 48 12.19 6.24 -3.72
N GLU A 49 12.82 6.28 -2.55
CA GLU A 49 12.38 7.05 -1.40
C GLU A 49 12.43 8.55 -1.68
N ALA A 50 13.50 9.02 -2.35
CA ALA A 50 13.67 10.41 -2.77
C ALA A 50 12.54 10.88 -3.70
N GLU A 51 12.07 10.05 -4.63
CA GLU A 51 10.92 10.39 -5.49
C GLU A 51 9.65 10.58 -4.66
N GLY A 52 9.41 9.70 -3.70
CA GLY A 52 8.26 9.78 -2.80
C GLY A 52 8.27 11.05 -1.96
N VAL A 53 9.41 11.37 -1.34
CA VAL A 53 9.58 12.58 -0.51
C VAL A 53 9.47 13.84 -1.38
N GLY A 54 10.14 13.89 -2.53
CA GLY A 54 10.08 15.01 -3.45
C GLY A 54 8.66 15.29 -3.94
N GLY A 55 7.88 14.24 -4.24
CA GLY A 55 6.47 14.39 -4.60
C GLY A 55 5.60 15.03 -3.51
N VAL A 56 5.94 14.82 -2.23
CA VAL A 56 5.26 15.45 -1.08
C VAL A 56 5.74 16.88 -0.85
N GLU A 57 7.05 17.14 -0.97
CA GLU A 57 7.62 18.48 -0.81
C GLU A 57 7.23 19.44 -1.95
N ASP A 58 7.14 18.94 -3.18
CA ASP A 58 6.67 19.68 -4.36
C ASP A 58 5.14 19.78 -4.44
N ALA A 59 4.41 19.09 -3.55
CA ALA A 59 2.96 19.11 -3.57
C ALA A 59 2.44 20.52 -3.31
N LYS A 60 1.43 20.92 -4.10
CA LYS A 60 0.69 22.15 -3.81
C LYS A 60 0.03 22.04 -2.43
N PRO A 61 -0.16 23.16 -1.73
CA PRO A 61 -0.78 23.12 -0.42
C PRO A 61 -2.16 22.45 -0.50
N PRO A 62 -2.53 21.61 0.48
CA PRO A 62 -3.68 20.72 0.40
C PRO A 62 -5.01 21.47 0.21
N ASP A 63 -5.09 22.71 0.67
CA ASP A 63 -6.28 23.57 0.55
C ASP A 63 -6.42 24.24 -0.85
N VAL A 64 -5.46 24.03 -1.75
CA VAL A 64 -5.30 24.83 -2.97
C VAL A 64 -5.42 24.00 -4.26
N SER A 65 -5.37 22.66 -4.18
CA SER A 65 -5.48 21.79 -5.36
C SER A 65 -6.82 21.07 -5.44
N GLU A 66 -7.59 21.35 -6.48
CA GLU A 66 -8.74 20.56 -6.88
C GLU A 66 -8.30 19.12 -7.25
N VAL A 67 -9.07 18.13 -6.78
CA VAL A 67 -8.81 16.73 -7.12
C VAL A 67 -9.13 16.49 -8.60
N LYS A 68 -8.20 15.87 -9.33
CA LYS A 68 -8.41 15.50 -10.73
C LYS A 68 -8.88 14.06 -10.81
N THR A 69 -10.14 13.86 -11.18
CA THR A 69 -10.71 12.52 -11.33
C THR A 69 -10.28 11.87 -12.66
N ARG A 70 -10.17 10.54 -12.66
CA ARG A 70 -9.95 9.72 -13.85
C ARG A 70 -11.05 8.67 -13.91
N GLU A 71 -11.74 8.59 -15.04
CA GLU A 71 -12.74 7.56 -15.30
C GLU A 71 -12.04 6.25 -15.71
N VAL A 72 -12.55 5.13 -15.20
CA VAL A 72 -12.10 3.78 -15.53
C VAL A 72 -13.28 2.97 -16.10
N PRO A 73 -13.04 1.94 -16.94
CA PRO A 73 -14.11 1.07 -17.43
C PRO A 73 -14.91 0.45 -16.28
N GLU A 74 -16.22 0.23 -16.48
CA GLU A 74 -17.11 -0.31 -15.44
C GLU A 74 -16.69 -1.69 -14.93
N ASP A 75 -16.06 -2.52 -15.77
CA ASP A 75 -15.56 -3.85 -15.39
C ASP A 75 -14.37 -3.80 -14.40
N ASP A 76 -13.63 -2.68 -14.36
CA ASP A 76 -12.51 -2.45 -13.45
C ASP A 76 -12.95 -1.73 -12.15
N VAL A 77 -14.25 -1.43 -12.01
CA VAL A 77 -14.83 -0.83 -10.81
C VAL A 77 -15.24 -1.95 -9.85
N PRO A 78 -14.81 -1.93 -8.58
CA PRO A 78 -15.25 -2.92 -7.61
C PRO A 78 -16.78 -2.90 -7.45
N ALA A 79 -17.36 -4.09 -7.28
CA ALA A 79 -18.82 -4.28 -7.24
C ALA A 79 -19.54 -3.45 -6.16
N GLU A 80 -18.84 -3.07 -5.09
CA GLU A 80 -19.36 -2.19 -4.02
C GLU A 80 -19.73 -0.77 -4.50
N TYR A 81 -19.20 -0.33 -5.64
CA TYR A 81 -19.39 1.02 -6.19
C TYR A 81 -20.28 1.05 -7.43
N LEU A 82 -20.66 -0.11 -7.97
CA LEU A 82 -21.63 -0.20 -9.07
C LEU A 82 -23.02 0.04 -8.48
N ASN A 83 -23.64 1.19 -8.79
CA ASN A 83 -24.96 1.57 -8.27
C ASN A 83 -25.98 0.42 -8.44
N ASN A 84 -26.42 -0.16 -7.32
CA ASN A 84 -27.37 -1.25 -7.30
C ASN A 84 -28.81 -0.71 -7.25
N ASP A 85 -29.19 0.17 -8.18
CA ASP A 85 -30.54 0.78 -8.30
C ASP A 85 -31.65 -0.26 -8.63
N LYS A 86 -31.44 -1.53 -8.31
CA LYS A 86 -32.40 -2.63 -8.46
C LYS A 86 -33.19 -2.93 -7.19
N ASP A 87 -32.93 -2.23 -6.09
CA ASP A 87 -33.58 -2.45 -4.79
C ASP A 87 -34.54 -1.31 -4.37
N VAL A 88 -35.19 -0.63 -5.32
CA VAL A 88 -36.34 0.26 -5.03
C VAL A 88 -37.54 -0.12 -5.91
N ALA A 89 -38.39 -0.97 -5.34
CA ALA A 89 -39.72 -1.32 -5.87
C ALA A 89 -40.79 -0.36 -5.32
#